data_AF-A0A4R4BTC3-F1
#
_entry.id   AF-A0A4R4BTC3-F1
#
_cell.length_a   1.000
_cell.length_b   1.000
_cell.length_c   1.000
_cell.angle_alpha   90.00
_cell.angle_beta   90.00
_cell.angle_gamma   90.00
#
_symmetry.space_group_name_H-M   'P 1'
#
loop_
_entity.id
_entity.type
_entity.pdbx_description
1 polymer ?
#
loop_
_entity_poly.entity_id
_entity_poly.type
_entity_poly.pdbx_seq_one_letter_code
_entity_poly.pdbx_strand_id
1 'polypeptide(L)'
;MHKQLGRLLVWVVLGMLVASCAGAPKPAVGPGEQPTETPTEQPAVVQETDPDKLPPDQATEAALLDQQGRTEKARKFAFDVGSPEFFADEWKAVEAQFIQAKELSQQKTMGTYKKATELYRQAADTYEALAQKALPLYAQKRKEDLQRLRSQAVTAGAQERVPELLVTADESADKAQALFDAKEYYGAIDAAIVAENRYVILAMGMKAYTVQQEIDRRNFRVYDESNYTLAESKLQESILSYKEGDLDKSRNAAEESLLRFNLALNKGKEMNARTLSDGANKERQAALDLKAHVAVKQDYDAANAVLAKAEAAFKAEKYDEAAELYQEAAVQFGKVRQVAAQKRQQAEEALQKAQAGITATEESARRANEILQGGAQ
;
A
#
# COMPACT_ATOMS: atom_id res chain seq x y z
N MET A 1 -20.61 -8.14 9.77
CA MET A 1 -21.09 -7.73 8.43
C MET A 1 -20.23 -6.58 7.93
N HIS A 2 -19.18 -6.85 7.15
CA HIS A 2 -18.63 -5.92 6.15
C HIS A 2 -17.92 -6.76 5.10
N LYS A 3 -18.21 -6.44 3.83
CA LYS A 3 -18.04 -7.29 2.66
C LYS A 3 -16.58 -7.31 2.21
N GLN A 4 -16.13 -8.51 1.88
CA GLN A 4 -14.95 -8.78 1.07
C GLN A 4 -15.14 -8.26 -0.36
N LEU A 5 -14.05 -7.81 -0.98
CA LEU A 5 -13.92 -7.66 -2.42
C LEU A 5 -12.52 -8.09 -2.82
N GLY A 6 -12.41 -9.36 -3.21
CA GLY A 6 -11.31 -9.87 -4.00
C GLY A 6 -11.57 -9.62 -5.49
N ARG A 7 -10.50 -9.44 -6.26
CA ARG A 7 -10.48 -9.56 -7.73
C ARG A 7 -9.15 -10.20 -8.16
N LEU A 8 -9.25 -11.43 -8.68
CA LEU A 8 -8.98 -11.84 -10.09
C LEU A 8 -7.47 -11.82 -10.43
N LEU A 9 -6.74 -12.95 -10.40
CA LEU A 9 -6.80 -14.16 -11.22
C LEU A 9 -6.67 -13.88 -12.74
N VAL A 10 -5.42 -13.88 -13.20
CA VAL A 10 -5.00 -13.75 -14.60
C VAL A 10 -5.01 -15.14 -15.23
N TRP A 11 -5.81 -15.31 -16.29
CA TRP A 11 -5.75 -16.44 -17.20
C TRP A 11 -4.86 -16.10 -18.39
N VAL A 12 -3.83 -16.91 -18.63
CA VAL A 12 -3.03 -16.90 -19.86
C VAL A 12 -3.49 -18.06 -20.72
N VAL A 13 -4.08 -17.77 -21.88
CA VAL A 13 -4.29 -18.73 -22.97
C VAL A 13 -3.83 -18.07 -24.27
N LEU A 14 -2.74 -18.60 -24.82
CA LEU A 14 -2.19 -18.33 -26.16
C LEU A 14 -1.40 -19.61 -26.48
N GLY A 15 -1.59 -20.37 -27.54
CA GLY A 15 -2.28 -20.21 -28.82
C GLY A 15 -1.44 -21.03 -29.81
N MET A 16 -1.79 -22.31 -30.01
CA MET A 16 -1.22 -23.14 -31.08
C MET A 16 -2.19 -23.17 -32.25
N LEU A 17 -1.71 -22.87 -33.47
CA LEU A 17 -1.93 -23.67 -34.70
C LEU A 17 -1.42 -22.92 -35.94
N VAL A 18 -0.35 -23.44 -36.56
CA VAL A 18 -0.01 -23.22 -37.97
C VAL A 18 0.52 -24.54 -38.55
N ALA A 19 -0.17 -25.08 -39.56
CA ALA A 19 0.33 -25.99 -40.60
C ALA A 19 -0.82 -26.19 -41.60
N SER A 20 -0.79 -25.58 -42.79
CA SER A 20 -0.08 -25.97 -44.02
C SER A 20 -0.80 -27.04 -44.87
N CYS A 21 -0.86 -26.74 -46.17
CA CYS A 21 -1.61 -27.37 -47.27
C CYS A 21 -1.22 -28.81 -47.61
N ALA A 22 -2.17 -29.55 -48.20
CA ALA A 22 -1.91 -30.62 -49.16
C ALA A 22 -3.09 -30.75 -50.14
N GLY A 23 -2.79 -30.88 -51.44
CA GLY A 23 -3.77 -30.96 -52.51
C GLY A 23 -3.71 -32.26 -53.33
N ALA A 24 -4.61 -32.30 -54.31
CA ALA A 24 -4.75 -33.21 -55.47
C ALA A 24 -5.45 -34.57 -55.24
N PRO A 25 -5.96 -35.26 -56.29
CA PRO A 25 -6.67 -34.80 -57.52
C PRO A 25 -8.00 -35.58 -57.74
N LYS A 26 -8.78 -35.24 -58.76
CA LYS A 26 -9.81 -36.15 -59.32
C LYS A 26 -10.04 -35.91 -60.81
N PRO A 27 -9.92 -36.95 -61.65
CA PRO A 27 -10.64 -37.02 -62.92
C PRO A 27 -11.59 -38.23 -62.94
N ALA A 28 -12.76 -38.07 -63.55
CA ALA A 28 -13.49 -39.16 -64.19
C ALA A 28 -14.46 -38.58 -65.23
N VAL A 29 -14.37 -39.15 -66.43
CA VAL A 29 -15.20 -38.95 -67.62
C VAL A 29 -16.39 -39.90 -67.57
N GLY A 30 -17.55 -39.50 -68.10
CA GLY A 30 -18.56 -40.45 -68.60
C GLY A 30 -19.99 -39.88 -68.69
N PRO A 31 -20.82 -40.31 -69.66
CA PRO A 31 -21.62 -39.41 -70.51
C PRO A 31 -23.15 -39.63 -70.43
N GLY A 32 -23.93 -38.71 -71.01
CA GLY A 32 -25.34 -38.94 -71.29
C GLY A 32 -26.07 -37.70 -71.83
N GLU A 33 -26.30 -37.67 -73.13
CA GLU A 33 -27.25 -36.78 -73.80
C GLU A 33 -28.70 -37.10 -73.36
N GLN A 34 -29.55 -36.09 -73.21
CA GLN A 34 -30.72 -35.88 -74.09
C GLN A 34 -31.47 -34.56 -73.76
N PRO A 35 -32.19 -33.99 -74.73
CA PRO A 35 -32.58 -32.58 -74.76
C PRO A 35 -34.02 -32.36 -74.33
N THR A 36 -34.32 -31.24 -73.66
CA THR A 36 -35.67 -30.68 -73.69
C THR A 36 -35.73 -29.22 -73.23
N GLU A 37 -36.47 -28.46 -74.04
CA GLU A 37 -37.37 -27.37 -73.67
C GLU A 37 -36.81 -25.96 -73.43
N THR A 38 -37.11 -25.14 -74.43
CA THR A 38 -37.18 -23.69 -74.52
C THR A 38 -37.72 -23.05 -73.23
N PRO A 39 -36.95 -22.21 -72.53
CA PRO A 39 -37.48 -21.37 -71.46
C PRO A 39 -38.23 -20.17 -72.04
N THR A 40 -39.52 -20.09 -71.72
CA THR A 40 -40.35 -18.90 -71.86
C THR A 40 -39.73 -17.75 -71.07
N GLU A 41 -39.37 -16.68 -71.77
CA GLU A 41 -38.90 -15.42 -71.22
C GLU A 41 -40.00 -14.77 -70.35
N GLN A 42 -39.90 -14.95 -69.03
CA GLN A 42 -40.59 -14.08 -68.07
C GLN A 42 -39.76 -12.81 -67.89
N PRO A 43 -40.34 -11.61 -68.01
CA PRO A 43 -39.61 -10.37 -67.76
C PRO A 43 -39.15 -10.36 -66.30
N ALA A 44 -37.83 -10.26 -66.11
CA ALA A 44 -37.22 -10.08 -64.81
C ALA A 44 -37.79 -8.81 -64.16
N VAL A 45 -38.51 -8.98 -63.05
CA VAL A 45 -38.81 -7.89 -62.13
C VAL A 45 -37.46 -7.42 -61.61
N VAL A 46 -37.01 -6.24 -62.06
CA VAL A 46 -35.88 -5.53 -61.49
C VAL A 46 -36.27 -5.21 -60.05
N GLN A 47 -35.86 -6.06 -59.10
CA GLN A 47 -35.89 -5.69 -57.69
C GLN A 47 -34.91 -4.54 -57.53
N GLU A 48 -35.45 -3.34 -57.33
CA GLU A 48 -34.70 -2.17 -56.90
C GLU A 48 -34.07 -2.51 -55.53
N THR A 49 -32.81 -2.96 -55.54
CA THR A 49 -32.09 -3.31 -54.32
C THR A 49 -31.71 -2.04 -53.58
N ASP A 50 -32.37 -1.81 -52.44
CA ASP A 50 -32.07 -0.71 -51.52
C ASP A 50 -30.55 -0.66 -51.20
N PRO A 51 -29.82 0.37 -51.68
CA PRO A 51 -28.37 0.47 -51.52
C PRO A 51 -27.91 0.45 -50.05
N ASP A 52 -28.78 0.80 -49.09
CA ASP A 52 -28.44 0.83 -47.66
C ASP A 52 -28.42 -0.56 -47.00
N LYS A 53 -28.98 -1.57 -47.67
CA LYS A 53 -29.00 -2.97 -47.20
C LYS A 53 -27.84 -3.80 -47.75
N LEU A 54 -27.10 -3.27 -48.71
CA LEU A 54 -25.92 -3.94 -49.26
C LEU A 54 -24.80 -3.99 -48.22
N PRO A 55 -23.87 -4.97 -48.33
CA PRO A 55 -22.62 -4.94 -47.57
C PRO A 55 -21.89 -3.60 -47.78
N PRO A 56 -21.20 -3.07 -46.75
CA PRO A 56 -20.43 -1.84 -46.88
C PRO A 56 -19.30 -2.02 -47.90
N ASP A 57 -19.01 -0.95 -48.65
CA ASP A 57 -17.82 -0.91 -49.50
C ASP A 57 -16.58 -0.56 -48.67
N GLN A 58 -15.40 -0.82 -49.24
CA GLN A 58 -14.12 -0.59 -48.57
C GLN A 58 -13.94 0.87 -48.10
N ALA A 59 -14.48 1.84 -48.84
CA ALA A 59 -14.40 3.25 -48.47
C ALA A 59 -15.23 3.56 -47.21
N THR A 60 -16.43 2.98 -47.13
CA THR A 60 -17.34 3.12 -45.99
C THR A 60 -16.79 2.41 -44.75
N GLU A 61 -16.18 1.23 -44.91
CA GLU A 61 -15.49 0.55 -43.81
C GLU A 61 -14.30 1.38 -43.27
N ALA A 62 -13.48 1.92 -44.18
CA ALA A 62 -12.34 2.76 -43.81
C ALA A 62 -12.78 4.04 -43.08
N ALA A 63 -13.83 4.71 -43.56
CA ALA A 63 -14.38 5.92 -42.93
C ALA A 63 -14.90 5.64 -41.51
N LEU A 64 -15.58 4.51 -41.30
CA LEU A 64 -16.05 4.10 -39.98
C LEU A 64 -14.88 3.85 -39.02
N LEU A 65 -13.84 3.12 -39.46
CA LEU A 65 -12.67 2.81 -38.63
C LEU A 65 -11.89 4.06 -38.23
N ASP A 66 -11.67 4.98 -39.17
CA ASP A 66 -11.02 6.26 -38.90
C ASP A 66 -11.81 7.08 -37.86
N GLN A 67 -13.12 7.20 -38.06
CA GLN A 67 -13.97 7.97 -37.17
C GLN A 67 -14.10 7.32 -35.79
N GLN A 68 -14.15 5.98 -35.69
CA GLN A 68 -14.05 5.26 -34.42
C GLN A 68 -12.75 5.59 -33.67
N GLY A 69 -11.62 5.57 -34.38
CA GLY A 69 -10.32 5.91 -33.81
C GLY A 69 -10.25 7.34 -33.29
N ARG A 70 -10.84 8.31 -34.00
CA ARG A 70 -10.98 9.70 -33.53
C ARG A 70 -11.85 9.77 -32.26
N THR A 71 -13.01 9.14 -32.27
CA THR A 71 -13.94 9.19 -31.13
C THR A 71 -13.34 8.59 -29.86
N GLU A 72 -12.63 7.46 -29.95
CA GLU A 72 -11.95 6.84 -28.80
C GLU A 72 -10.85 7.75 -28.22
N LYS A 73 -10.06 8.42 -29.07
CA LYS A 73 -9.07 9.41 -28.63
C LYS A 73 -9.72 10.59 -27.92
N ALA A 74 -10.78 11.15 -28.49
CA ALA A 74 -11.52 12.26 -27.90
C ALA A 74 -12.16 11.87 -26.56
N ARG A 75 -12.79 10.68 -26.50
CA ARG A 75 -13.38 10.11 -25.29
C ARG A 75 -12.34 9.93 -24.19
N LYS A 76 -11.18 9.32 -24.51
CA LYS A 76 -10.08 9.15 -23.56
C LYS A 76 -9.60 10.49 -23.03
N PHE A 77 -9.37 11.47 -23.91
CA PHE A 77 -8.90 12.77 -23.49
C PHE A 77 -9.89 13.49 -22.57
N ALA A 78 -11.18 13.52 -22.95
CA ALA A 78 -12.24 14.08 -22.13
C ALA A 78 -12.32 13.41 -20.74
N PHE A 79 -12.12 12.09 -20.68
CA PHE A 79 -12.03 11.35 -19.43
C PHE A 79 -10.82 11.76 -18.59
N ASP A 80 -9.63 11.83 -19.19
CA ASP A 80 -8.36 12.13 -18.50
C ASP A 80 -8.37 13.54 -17.86
N VAL A 81 -9.10 14.49 -18.46
CA VAL A 81 -9.30 15.85 -17.93
C VAL A 81 -10.52 15.96 -17.00
N GLY A 82 -11.10 14.84 -16.57
CA GLY A 82 -12.15 14.82 -15.55
C GLY A 82 -13.55 15.24 -16.04
N SER A 83 -13.82 15.23 -17.35
CA SER A 83 -15.15 15.54 -17.88
C SER A 83 -16.30 14.73 -17.23
N PRO A 84 -16.15 13.43 -16.91
CA PRO A 84 -17.21 12.68 -16.22
C PRO A 84 -17.52 13.19 -14.80
N GLU A 85 -16.52 13.76 -14.11
CA GLU A 85 -16.67 14.32 -12.76
C GLU A 85 -17.35 15.71 -12.83
N PHE A 86 -16.95 16.54 -13.79
CA PHE A 86 -17.42 17.91 -13.90
C PHE A 86 -18.74 18.08 -14.68
N PHE A 87 -19.01 17.20 -15.66
CA PHE A 87 -20.14 17.28 -16.58
C PHE A 87 -20.82 15.91 -16.74
N ALA A 88 -21.26 15.35 -15.61
CA ALA A 88 -21.75 13.97 -15.54
C ALA A 88 -22.94 13.68 -16.46
N ASP A 89 -23.88 14.61 -16.58
CA ASP A 89 -25.09 14.43 -17.40
C ASP A 89 -24.77 14.48 -18.89
N GLU A 90 -23.98 15.44 -19.34
CA GLU A 90 -23.53 15.53 -20.73
C GLU A 90 -22.61 14.37 -21.11
N TRP A 91 -21.72 13.95 -20.19
CA TRP A 91 -20.90 12.75 -20.36
C TRP A 91 -21.78 11.51 -20.57
N LYS A 92 -22.79 11.31 -19.72
CA LYS A 92 -23.74 10.20 -19.85
C LYS A 92 -24.49 10.23 -21.18
N ALA A 93 -24.88 11.42 -21.65
CA ALA A 93 -25.57 11.58 -22.92
C ALA A 93 -24.68 11.19 -24.12
N VAL A 94 -23.42 11.65 -24.16
CA VAL A 94 -22.51 11.29 -25.24
C VAL A 94 -22.08 9.82 -25.20
N GLU A 95 -21.93 9.23 -24.00
CA GLU A 95 -21.69 7.79 -23.87
C GLU A 95 -22.84 6.95 -24.47
N ALA A 96 -24.09 7.38 -24.29
CA ALA A 96 -25.23 6.70 -24.89
C ALA A 96 -25.18 6.76 -26.44
N GLN A 97 -24.80 7.91 -27.02
CA GLN A 97 -24.60 8.06 -28.46
C GLN A 97 -23.45 7.17 -28.98
N PHE A 98 -22.35 7.12 -28.24
CA PHE A 98 -21.21 6.26 -28.56
C PHE A 98 -21.60 4.77 -28.57
N ILE A 99 -22.36 4.33 -27.56
CA ILE A 99 -22.88 2.95 -27.49
C ILE A 99 -23.79 2.66 -28.67
N GLN A 100 -24.70 3.58 -29.01
CA GLN A 100 -25.59 3.43 -30.16
C GLN A 100 -24.82 3.31 -31.48
N ALA A 101 -23.78 4.14 -31.68
CA ALA A 101 -22.91 4.06 -32.85
C ALA A 101 -22.23 2.68 -32.97
N LYS A 102 -21.77 2.15 -31.82
CA LYS A 102 -21.17 0.83 -31.72
C LYS A 102 -22.15 -0.28 -32.07
N GLU A 103 -23.37 -0.24 -31.56
CA GLU A 103 -24.42 -1.22 -31.89
C GLU A 103 -24.79 -1.19 -33.37
N LEU A 104 -24.94 -0.01 -33.98
CA LEU A 104 -25.22 0.12 -35.41
C LEU A 104 -24.09 -0.45 -36.28
N SER A 105 -22.83 -0.23 -35.89
CA SER A 105 -21.69 -0.77 -36.62
C SER A 105 -21.61 -2.30 -36.65
N GLN A 106 -22.32 -3.01 -35.76
CA GLN A 106 -22.34 -4.47 -35.76
C GLN A 106 -23.27 -5.06 -36.82
N GLN A 107 -24.15 -4.26 -37.41
CA GLN A 107 -25.15 -4.72 -38.38
C GLN A 107 -24.58 -4.91 -39.81
N LYS A 108 -23.38 -4.37 -40.08
CA LYS A 108 -22.60 -4.64 -41.31
C LYS A 108 -23.36 -4.40 -42.61
N THR A 109 -24.15 -3.32 -42.66
CA THR A 109 -24.75 -2.83 -43.90
C THR A 109 -24.22 -1.43 -44.22
N MET A 110 -24.28 -1.06 -45.50
CA MET A 110 -23.90 0.26 -45.98
C MET A 110 -24.60 1.39 -45.19
N GLY A 111 -25.93 1.30 -45.03
CA GLY A 111 -26.71 2.32 -44.33
C GLY A 111 -26.42 2.39 -42.83
N THR A 112 -26.13 1.26 -42.19
CA THR A 112 -25.80 1.21 -40.76
C THR A 112 -24.40 1.73 -40.48
N TYR A 113 -23.43 1.47 -41.37
CA TYR A 113 -22.09 2.03 -41.27
C TYR A 113 -22.09 3.56 -41.47
N LYS A 114 -22.83 4.07 -42.45
CA LYS A 114 -22.99 5.53 -42.64
C LYS A 114 -23.59 6.20 -41.40
N LYS A 115 -24.66 5.62 -40.83
CA LYS A 115 -25.29 6.12 -39.60
C LYS A 115 -24.35 6.04 -38.38
N ALA A 116 -23.65 4.92 -38.22
CA ALA A 116 -22.67 4.75 -37.14
C ALA A 116 -21.53 5.77 -37.25
N THR A 117 -21.00 5.99 -38.46
CA THR A 117 -19.95 6.99 -38.73
C THR A 117 -20.40 8.39 -38.30
N GLU A 118 -21.64 8.77 -38.63
CA GLU A 118 -22.20 10.06 -38.23
C GLU A 118 -22.35 10.20 -36.71
N LEU A 119 -22.85 9.16 -36.02
CA LEU A 119 -22.95 9.18 -34.56
C LEU A 119 -21.57 9.23 -33.88
N TYR A 120 -20.59 8.49 -34.40
CA TYR A 120 -19.21 8.58 -33.90
C TYR A 120 -18.64 9.99 -34.09
N ARG A 121 -18.91 10.64 -35.22
CA ARG A 121 -18.50 12.03 -35.48
C ARG A 121 -19.11 13.00 -34.46
N GLN A 122 -20.42 12.94 -34.25
CA GLN A 122 -21.11 13.76 -33.26
C GLN A 122 -20.62 13.50 -31.83
N ALA A 123 -20.38 12.23 -31.49
CA ALA A 123 -19.83 11.86 -30.19
C ALA A 123 -18.42 12.42 -30.01
N ALA A 124 -17.55 12.31 -31.03
CA ALA A 124 -16.19 12.88 -30.99
C ALA A 124 -16.23 14.40 -30.75
N ASP A 125 -17.02 15.13 -31.52
CA ASP A 125 -17.17 16.59 -31.38
C ASP A 125 -17.68 16.96 -29.96
N THR A 126 -18.60 16.17 -29.41
CA THR A 126 -19.13 16.38 -28.06
C THR A 126 -18.09 16.09 -26.98
N TYR A 127 -17.31 15.01 -27.09
CA TYR A 127 -16.21 14.73 -26.17
C TYR A 127 -15.14 15.84 -26.22
N GLU A 128 -14.76 16.30 -27.41
CA GLU A 128 -13.81 17.40 -27.57
C GLU A 128 -14.33 18.69 -26.91
N ALA A 129 -15.61 19.01 -27.08
CA ALA A 129 -16.24 20.17 -26.44
C ALA A 129 -16.31 20.02 -24.90
N LEU A 130 -16.62 18.82 -24.38
CA LEU A 130 -16.59 18.55 -22.94
C LEU A 130 -15.18 18.69 -22.37
N ALA A 131 -14.18 18.15 -23.06
CA ALA A 131 -12.79 18.29 -22.66
C ALA A 131 -12.37 19.76 -22.57
N GLN A 132 -12.71 20.57 -23.57
CA GLN A 132 -12.42 22.01 -23.57
C GLN A 132 -13.05 22.74 -22.37
N LYS A 133 -14.27 22.38 -21.98
CA LYS A 133 -14.92 22.93 -20.78
C LYS A 133 -14.27 22.44 -19.48
N ALA A 134 -13.78 21.20 -19.47
CA ALA A 134 -13.19 20.56 -18.29
C ALA A 134 -11.76 21.02 -18.00
N LEU A 135 -10.97 21.32 -19.04
CA LEU A 135 -9.57 21.75 -18.92
C LEU A 135 -9.32 22.85 -17.86
N PRO A 136 -10.05 23.98 -17.82
CA PRO A 136 -9.82 25.00 -16.79
C PRO A 136 -10.13 24.50 -15.37
N LEU A 137 -11.19 23.69 -15.19
CA LEU A 137 -11.54 23.11 -13.89
C LEU A 137 -10.50 22.09 -13.43
N TYR A 138 -10.04 21.25 -14.36
CA TYR A 138 -9.02 20.25 -14.12
C TYR A 138 -7.71 20.89 -13.67
N ALA A 139 -7.24 21.92 -14.39
CA ALA A 139 -5.98 22.56 -14.04
C ALA A 139 -6.08 23.42 -12.77
N GLN A 140 -7.24 24.01 -12.46
CA GLN A 140 -7.49 24.62 -11.14
C GLN A 140 -7.41 23.58 -10.01
N LYS A 141 -8.05 22.42 -10.17
CA LYS A 141 -7.94 21.30 -9.21
C LYS A 141 -6.49 20.85 -9.04
N ARG A 142 -5.72 20.75 -10.13
CA ARG A 142 -4.28 20.43 -10.07
C ARG A 142 -3.47 21.46 -9.30
N LYS A 143 -3.76 22.75 -9.44
CA LYS A 143 -3.11 23.81 -8.64
C LYS A 143 -3.33 23.60 -7.13
N GLU A 144 -4.56 23.31 -6.73
CA GLU A 144 -4.90 23.03 -5.33
C GLU A 144 -4.19 21.76 -4.81
N ASP A 145 -4.13 20.72 -5.64
CA ASP A 145 -3.36 19.51 -5.33
C ASP A 145 -1.87 19.79 -5.14
N LEU A 146 -1.25 20.61 -6.00
CA LEU A 146 0.16 20.99 -5.86
C LEU A 146 0.42 21.75 -4.56
N GLN A 147 -0.46 22.67 -4.15
CA GLN A 147 -0.34 23.38 -2.88
C GLN A 147 -0.41 22.42 -1.68
N ARG A 148 -1.33 21.44 -1.73
CA ARG A 148 -1.44 20.40 -0.71
C ARG A 148 -0.17 19.54 -0.66
N LEU A 149 0.33 19.10 -1.80
CA LEU A 149 1.54 18.27 -1.90
C LEU A 149 2.79 19.02 -1.42
N ARG A 150 2.94 20.28 -1.79
CA ARG A 150 3.99 21.17 -1.27
C ARG A 150 3.94 21.25 0.25
N SER A 151 2.75 21.47 0.82
CA SER A 151 2.56 21.52 2.27
C SER A 151 2.94 20.22 2.96
N GLN A 152 2.66 19.07 2.34
CA GLN A 152 3.08 17.76 2.84
C GLN A 152 4.60 17.60 2.81
N ALA A 153 5.28 18.02 1.73
CA ALA A 153 6.75 17.99 1.66
C ALA A 153 7.40 18.91 2.70
N VAL A 154 6.88 20.13 2.88
CA VAL A 154 7.34 21.08 3.91
C VAL A 154 7.14 20.51 5.31
N THR A 155 5.95 19.96 5.62
CA THR A 155 5.65 19.33 6.92
C THR A 155 6.56 18.15 7.20
N ALA A 156 6.97 17.41 6.17
CA ALA A 156 7.92 16.32 6.31
C ALA A 156 9.37 16.81 6.59
N GLY A 157 9.66 18.11 6.43
CA GLY A 157 10.97 18.72 6.68
C GLY A 157 11.78 19.06 5.42
N ALA A 158 11.17 19.01 4.22
CA ALA A 158 11.89 19.26 2.97
C ALA A 158 12.48 20.68 2.91
N GLN A 159 11.78 21.67 3.45
CA GLN A 159 12.22 23.07 3.45
C GLN A 159 13.53 23.28 4.23
N GLU A 160 13.73 22.54 5.32
CA GLU A 160 14.89 22.70 6.19
C GLU A 160 16.08 21.85 5.71
N ARG A 161 15.80 20.67 5.16
CA ARG A 161 16.83 19.65 4.87
C ARG A 161 17.27 19.61 3.42
N VAL A 162 16.34 19.86 2.50
CA VAL A 162 16.58 19.82 1.04
C VAL A 162 15.95 21.04 0.36
N PRO A 163 16.24 22.28 0.82
CA PRO A 163 15.61 23.49 0.29
C PRO A 163 15.81 23.63 -1.22
N GLU A 164 17.00 23.31 -1.73
CA GLU A 164 17.31 23.38 -3.16
C GLU A 164 16.39 22.46 -3.99
N LEU A 165 16.13 21.24 -3.52
CA LEU A 165 15.25 20.31 -4.24
C LEU A 165 13.79 20.76 -4.15
N LEU A 166 13.37 21.32 -3.01
CA LEU A 166 12.04 21.90 -2.87
C LEU A 166 11.83 23.07 -3.83
N VAL A 167 12.84 23.92 -4.03
CA VAL A 167 12.81 25.00 -5.04
C VAL A 167 12.63 24.42 -6.45
N THR A 168 13.33 23.35 -6.82
CA THR A 168 13.12 22.69 -8.14
C THR A 168 11.70 22.15 -8.31
N ALA A 169 11.07 21.68 -7.24
CA ALA A 169 9.65 21.29 -7.26
C ALA A 169 8.74 22.51 -7.46
N ASP A 170 9.01 23.60 -6.73
CA ASP A 170 8.30 24.87 -6.84
C ASP A 170 8.40 25.46 -8.26
N GLU A 171 9.58 25.45 -8.87
CA GLU A 171 9.78 25.88 -10.27
C GLU A 171 8.94 25.08 -11.28
N SER A 172 8.77 23.77 -11.03
CA SER A 172 7.91 22.93 -11.87
C SER A 172 6.43 23.29 -11.70
N ALA A 173 6.01 23.64 -10.47
CA ALA A 173 4.66 24.10 -10.19
C ALA A 173 4.39 25.49 -10.80
N ASP A 174 5.35 26.41 -10.72
CA ASP A 174 5.28 27.73 -11.33
C ASP A 174 5.18 27.64 -12.86
N LYS A 175 5.93 26.71 -13.48
CA LYS A 175 5.79 26.41 -14.90
C LYS A 175 4.38 25.92 -15.26
N ALA A 176 3.81 25.04 -14.44
CA ALA A 176 2.44 24.56 -14.65
C ALA A 176 1.42 25.70 -14.58
N GLN A 177 1.58 26.61 -13.60
CA GLN A 177 0.75 27.79 -13.45
C GLN A 177 0.89 28.75 -14.65
N ALA A 178 2.11 29.03 -15.10
CA ALA A 178 2.35 29.90 -16.25
C ALA A 178 1.69 29.37 -17.53
N LEU A 179 1.79 28.05 -17.78
CA LEU A 179 1.14 27.40 -18.91
C LEU A 179 -0.39 27.43 -18.80
N PHE A 180 -0.92 27.27 -17.58
CA PHE A 180 -2.36 27.43 -17.33
C PHE A 180 -2.85 28.84 -17.66
N ASP A 181 -2.15 29.86 -17.19
CA ASP A 181 -2.50 31.28 -17.43
C ASP A 181 -2.40 31.63 -18.93
N ALA A 182 -1.47 31.00 -19.65
CA ALA A 182 -1.35 31.08 -21.11
C ALA A 182 -2.43 30.27 -21.87
N LYS A 183 -3.31 29.54 -21.17
CA LYS A 183 -4.30 28.60 -21.73
C LYS A 183 -3.68 27.43 -22.50
N GLU A 184 -2.41 27.14 -22.24
CA GLU A 184 -1.69 25.96 -22.76
C GLU A 184 -1.92 24.76 -21.83
N TYR A 185 -3.18 24.33 -21.72
CA TYR A 185 -3.58 23.39 -20.67
C TYR A 185 -2.89 22.02 -20.72
N TYR A 186 -2.52 21.51 -21.90
CA TYR A 186 -1.75 20.27 -22.00
C TYR A 186 -0.38 20.39 -21.35
N GLY A 187 0.36 21.45 -21.68
CA GLY A 187 1.66 21.72 -21.06
C GLY A 187 1.51 21.97 -19.55
N ALA A 188 0.43 22.64 -19.13
CA ALA A 188 0.14 22.86 -17.72
C ALA A 188 -0.06 21.54 -16.96
N ILE A 189 -0.78 20.58 -17.55
CA ILE A 189 -1.00 19.25 -16.96
C ILE A 189 0.33 18.48 -16.86
N ASP A 190 1.12 18.45 -17.92
CA ASP A 190 2.42 17.75 -17.93
C ASP A 190 3.38 18.34 -16.88
N ALA A 191 3.48 19.67 -16.81
CA ALA A 191 4.28 20.36 -15.80
C ALA A 191 3.76 20.11 -14.37
N ALA A 192 2.44 20.05 -14.19
CA ALA A 192 1.84 19.72 -12.90
C ALA A 192 2.17 18.29 -12.44
N ILE A 193 2.16 17.31 -13.35
CA ILE A 193 2.55 15.92 -13.05
C ILE A 193 4.02 15.85 -12.61
N VAL A 194 4.91 16.62 -13.26
CA VAL A 194 6.32 16.73 -12.86
C VAL A 194 6.43 17.30 -11.44
N ALA A 195 5.74 18.41 -11.16
CA ALA A 195 5.72 19.04 -9.84
C ALA A 195 5.15 18.10 -8.76
N GLU A 196 4.05 17.40 -9.06
CA GLU A 196 3.42 16.41 -8.19
C GLU A 196 4.42 15.31 -7.80
N ASN A 197 5.06 14.67 -8.78
CA ASN A 197 6.05 13.63 -8.51
C ASN A 197 7.20 14.17 -7.67
N ARG A 198 7.70 15.37 -7.98
CA ARG A 198 8.77 16.01 -7.21
C ARG A 198 8.39 16.19 -5.74
N TYR A 199 7.21 16.73 -5.43
CA TYR A 199 6.77 16.90 -4.04
C TYR A 199 6.57 15.56 -3.32
N VAL A 200 5.99 14.57 -4.00
CA VAL A 200 5.76 13.23 -3.45
C VAL A 200 7.08 12.55 -3.09
N ILE A 201 8.08 12.61 -3.97
CA ILE A 201 9.43 12.08 -3.72
C ILE A 201 10.04 12.75 -2.49
N LEU A 202 10.00 14.08 -2.40
CA LEU A 202 10.55 14.82 -1.27
C LEU A 202 9.87 14.42 0.05
N ALA A 203 8.54 14.35 0.06
CA ALA A 203 7.79 13.93 1.25
C ALA A 203 8.16 12.50 1.68
N MET A 204 8.34 11.56 0.74
CA MET A 204 8.74 10.18 1.05
C MET A 204 10.19 10.09 1.54
N GLY A 205 11.13 10.76 0.86
CA GLY A 205 12.53 10.80 1.27
C GLY A 205 12.70 11.41 2.67
N MET A 206 11.93 12.44 3.01
CA MET A 206 11.98 13.03 4.35
C MET A 206 11.32 12.16 5.44
N LYS A 207 10.26 11.42 5.10
CA LYS A 207 9.74 10.37 5.99
C LYS A 207 10.79 9.28 6.22
N ALA A 208 11.48 8.82 5.18
CA ALA A 208 12.55 7.83 5.28
C ALA A 208 13.67 8.32 6.20
N TYR A 209 14.10 9.57 6.03
CA TYR A 209 15.06 10.22 6.89
C TYR A 209 14.60 10.32 8.36
N THR A 210 13.32 10.62 8.61
CA THR A 210 12.77 10.65 9.98
C THR A 210 12.83 9.27 10.64
N VAL A 211 12.52 8.21 9.90
CA VAL A 211 12.64 6.83 10.38
C VAL A 211 14.10 6.48 10.65
N GLN A 212 15.03 6.88 9.78
CA GLN A 212 16.47 6.74 9.99
C GLN A 212 16.92 7.38 11.31
N GLN A 213 16.53 8.64 11.57
CA GLN A 213 16.87 9.33 12.81
C GLN A 213 16.35 8.59 14.05
N GLU A 214 15.16 8.02 13.99
CA GLU A 214 14.59 7.25 15.10
C GLU A 214 15.39 5.96 15.35
N ILE A 215 15.83 5.28 14.29
CA ILE A 215 16.71 4.11 14.39
C ILE A 215 18.03 4.51 15.05
N ASP A 216 18.66 5.59 14.59
CA ASP A 216 19.94 6.08 15.11
C ASP A 216 19.83 6.51 16.58
N ARG A 217 18.80 7.30 16.91
CA ARG A 217 18.53 7.77 18.27
C ARG A 217 18.38 6.61 19.26
N ARG A 218 17.82 5.49 18.82
CA ARG A 218 17.60 4.30 19.64
C ARG A 218 18.69 3.24 19.49
N ASN A 219 19.72 3.52 18.70
CA ASN A 219 20.80 2.58 18.34
C ASN A 219 20.28 1.25 17.78
N PHE A 220 19.18 1.30 17.03
CA PHE A 220 18.52 0.10 16.50
C PHE A 220 19.15 -0.46 15.24
N ARG A 221 20.09 0.27 14.63
CA ARG A 221 20.85 -0.16 13.45
C ARG A 221 21.46 -1.55 13.63
N VAL A 222 21.95 -1.86 14.83
CA VAL A 222 22.64 -3.13 15.14
C VAL A 222 21.74 -4.37 14.97
N TYR A 223 20.42 -4.21 14.96
CA TYR A 223 19.47 -5.32 14.88
C TYR A 223 19.11 -5.69 13.43
N ASP A 224 19.32 -4.79 12.46
CA ASP A 224 19.06 -5.03 11.05
C ASP A 224 19.92 -4.11 10.17
N GLU A 225 21.23 -4.29 10.26
CA GLU A 225 22.21 -3.44 9.57
C GLU A 225 22.09 -3.55 8.04
N SER A 226 21.66 -4.70 7.53
CA SER A 226 21.48 -4.94 6.09
C SER A 226 20.38 -4.07 5.50
N ASN A 227 19.17 -4.09 6.09
CA ASN A 227 18.09 -3.22 5.61
C ASN A 227 18.42 -1.75 5.84
N TYR A 228 19.04 -1.40 6.97
CA TYR A 228 19.44 -0.03 7.26
C TYR A 228 20.42 0.52 6.21
N THR A 229 21.50 -0.22 5.91
CA THR A 229 22.53 0.22 4.94
C THR A 229 21.96 0.33 3.52
N LEU A 230 21.11 -0.61 3.12
CA LEU A 230 20.47 -0.55 1.81
C LEU A 230 19.45 0.60 1.73
N ALA A 231 18.75 0.91 2.83
CA ALA A 231 17.86 2.06 2.91
C ALA A 231 18.62 3.39 2.74
N GLU A 232 19.80 3.53 3.35
CA GLU A 232 20.68 4.70 3.17
C GLU A 232 21.12 4.85 1.72
N SER A 233 21.58 3.76 1.09
CA SER A 233 21.96 3.75 -0.33
C SER A 233 20.80 4.16 -1.23
N LYS A 234 19.58 3.69 -0.95
CA LYS A 234 18.38 4.02 -1.71
C LYS A 234 17.93 5.46 -1.51
N LEU A 235 18.10 6.01 -0.30
CA LEU A 235 17.82 7.43 -0.06
C LEU A 235 18.76 8.32 -0.87
N GLN A 236 20.05 7.97 -0.94
CA GLN A 236 21.04 8.67 -1.77
C GLN A 236 20.72 8.55 -3.26
N GLU A 237 20.39 7.35 -3.74
CA GLU A 237 19.97 7.11 -5.13
C GLU A 237 18.74 7.95 -5.50
N SER A 238 17.78 8.08 -4.59
CA SER A 238 16.60 8.92 -4.79
C SER A 238 16.98 10.38 -5.01
N ILE A 239 17.85 10.94 -4.16
CA ILE A 239 18.32 12.32 -4.26
C ILE A 239 19.10 12.56 -5.55
N LEU A 240 19.97 11.63 -5.95
CA LEU A 240 20.74 11.74 -7.19
C LEU A 240 19.83 11.71 -8.43
N SER A 241 18.95 10.72 -8.51
CA SER A 241 18.02 10.57 -9.63
C SER A 241 17.05 11.76 -9.73
N TYR A 242 16.66 12.34 -8.59
CA TYR A 242 15.85 13.56 -8.54
C TYR A 242 16.54 14.74 -9.24
N LYS A 243 17.83 14.93 -8.96
CA LYS A 243 18.66 16.00 -9.53
C LYS A 243 18.91 15.77 -11.03
N GLU A 244 19.06 14.53 -11.44
CA GLU A 244 19.19 14.13 -12.85
C GLU A 244 17.88 14.28 -13.63
N GLY A 245 16.74 14.40 -12.95
CA GLY A 245 15.42 14.50 -13.55
C GLY A 245 14.76 13.15 -13.85
N ASP A 246 15.38 12.04 -13.46
CA ASP A 246 14.78 10.70 -13.52
C ASP A 246 13.85 10.49 -12.32
N LEU A 247 12.63 11.04 -12.43
CA LEU A 247 11.65 11.06 -11.35
C LEU A 247 11.09 9.67 -11.04
N ASP A 248 10.98 8.77 -12.02
CA ASP A 248 10.49 7.41 -11.79
C ASP A 248 11.50 6.61 -10.95
N LYS A 249 12.78 6.65 -11.32
CA LYS A 249 13.84 6.03 -10.53
C LYS A 249 13.96 6.66 -9.15
N SER A 250 13.89 7.99 -9.07
CA SER A 250 13.94 8.72 -7.81
C SER A 250 12.82 8.32 -6.85
N ARG A 251 11.60 8.18 -7.38
CA ARG A 251 10.42 7.74 -6.64
C ARG A 251 10.56 6.32 -6.13
N ASN A 252 10.91 5.38 -7.00
CA ASN A 252 11.10 3.98 -6.62
C ASN A 252 12.17 3.85 -5.53
N ALA A 253 13.27 4.61 -5.64
CA ALA A 253 14.33 4.62 -4.63
C ALA A 253 13.88 5.23 -3.29
N ALA A 254 13.07 6.31 -3.29
CA ALA A 254 12.51 6.89 -2.07
C ALA A 254 11.55 5.92 -1.36
N GLU A 255 10.67 5.27 -2.13
CA GLU A 255 9.71 4.27 -1.64
C GLU A 255 10.45 3.06 -1.03
N GLU A 256 11.47 2.55 -1.73
CA GLU A 256 12.29 1.43 -1.25
C GLU A 256 13.07 1.81 0.02
N SER A 257 13.64 3.01 0.08
CA SER A 257 14.33 3.51 1.27
C SER A 257 13.40 3.57 2.48
N LEU A 258 12.21 4.16 2.32
CA LEU A 258 11.22 4.25 3.40
C LEU A 258 10.77 2.86 3.88
N LEU A 259 10.51 1.93 2.94
CA LEU A 259 10.16 0.55 3.28
C LEU A 259 11.26 -0.10 4.14
N ARG A 260 12.51 -0.03 3.68
CA ARG A 260 13.64 -0.70 4.35
C ARG A 260 13.97 -0.10 5.71
N PHE A 261 13.93 1.22 5.86
CA PHE A 261 14.06 1.84 7.17
C PHE A 261 12.93 1.41 8.11
N ASN A 262 11.68 1.33 7.64
CA ASN A 262 10.59 0.83 8.49
C ASN A 262 10.78 -0.63 8.91
N LEU A 263 11.29 -1.49 8.03
CA LEU A 263 11.64 -2.87 8.39
C LEU A 263 12.72 -2.90 9.48
N ALA A 264 13.81 -2.14 9.30
CA ALA A 264 14.89 -2.06 10.27
C ALA A 264 14.42 -1.48 11.63
N LEU A 265 13.60 -0.42 11.60
CA LEU A 265 13.00 0.16 12.80
C LEU A 265 12.12 -0.86 13.53
N ASN A 266 11.22 -1.54 12.81
CA ASN A 266 10.34 -2.53 13.42
C ASN A 266 11.14 -3.68 14.03
N LYS A 267 12.19 -4.15 13.34
CA LYS A 267 13.09 -5.17 13.88
C LYS A 267 13.80 -4.71 15.15
N GLY A 268 14.29 -3.46 15.17
CA GLY A 268 14.89 -2.87 16.35
C GLY A 268 13.94 -2.79 17.53
N LYS A 269 12.68 -2.37 17.29
CA LYS A 269 11.64 -2.34 18.33
C LYS A 269 11.35 -3.73 18.89
N GLU A 270 11.17 -4.73 18.03
CA GLU A 270 10.98 -6.13 18.41
C GLU A 270 12.13 -6.63 19.32
N MET A 271 13.37 -6.43 18.88
CA MET A 271 14.56 -6.92 19.60
C MET A 271 14.77 -6.20 20.94
N ASN A 272 14.49 -4.90 21.01
CA ASN A 272 14.51 -4.14 22.25
C ASN A 272 13.45 -4.64 23.24
N ALA A 273 12.21 -4.80 22.80
CA ALA A 273 11.14 -5.35 23.64
C ALA A 273 11.48 -6.76 24.15
N ARG A 274 12.10 -7.59 23.30
CA ARG A 274 12.57 -8.93 23.69
C ARG A 274 13.65 -8.89 24.78
N THR A 275 14.63 -7.99 24.65
CA THR A 275 15.68 -7.82 25.67
C THR A 275 15.08 -7.39 27.02
N LEU A 276 14.08 -6.51 26.99
CA LEU A 276 13.37 -6.07 28.19
C LEU A 276 12.51 -7.18 28.79
N SER A 277 11.87 -8.00 27.96
CA SER A 277 11.19 -9.23 28.39
C SER A 277 12.14 -10.16 29.14
N ASP A 278 13.35 -10.40 28.63
CA ASP A 278 14.34 -11.24 29.30
C ASP A 278 14.77 -10.64 30.65
N GLY A 279 14.90 -9.31 30.73
CA GLY A 279 15.17 -8.59 31.98
C GLY A 279 14.05 -8.74 33.01
N ALA A 280 12.80 -8.54 32.61
CA ALA A 280 11.63 -8.70 33.48
C ALA A 280 11.51 -10.14 34.00
N ASN A 281 11.76 -11.14 33.14
CA ASN A 281 11.73 -12.54 33.52
C ASN A 281 12.86 -12.93 34.48
N LYS A 282 14.06 -12.35 34.34
CA LYS A 282 15.15 -12.52 35.31
C LYS A 282 14.79 -11.97 36.69
N GLU A 283 14.21 -10.77 36.75
CA GLU A 283 13.76 -10.19 38.02
C GLU A 283 12.62 -11.00 38.64
N ARG A 284 11.67 -11.49 37.82
CA ARG A 284 10.63 -12.42 38.27
C ARG A 284 11.22 -13.68 38.88
N GLN A 285 12.19 -14.29 38.22
CA GLN A 285 12.84 -15.51 38.72
C GLN A 285 13.57 -15.24 40.05
N ALA A 286 14.31 -14.14 40.15
CA ALA A 286 14.98 -13.78 41.40
C ALA A 286 13.99 -13.52 42.57
N ALA A 287 12.81 -12.97 42.28
CA ALA A 287 11.73 -12.86 43.26
C ALA A 287 11.16 -14.23 43.66
N LEU A 288 10.98 -15.15 42.69
CA LEU A 288 10.53 -16.52 42.93
C LEU A 288 11.49 -17.31 43.81
N ASP A 289 12.80 -17.15 43.62
CA ASP A 289 13.85 -17.83 44.40
C ASP A 289 13.81 -17.44 45.89
N LEU A 290 13.29 -16.25 46.19
CA LEU A 290 13.02 -15.79 47.56
C LEU A 290 11.61 -16.16 48.07
N LYS A 291 10.88 -17.00 47.34
CA LYS A 291 9.49 -17.38 47.61
C LYS A 291 8.55 -16.17 47.73
N ALA A 292 8.82 -15.11 46.95
CA ALA A 292 8.01 -13.88 47.02
C ALA A 292 6.54 -14.11 46.66
N HIS A 293 6.24 -15.08 45.78
CA HIS A 293 4.87 -15.50 45.45
C HIS A 293 4.07 -16.02 46.65
N VAL A 294 4.74 -16.43 47.74
CA VAL A 294 4.12 -16.79 49.01
C VAL A 294 4.21 -15.62 50.00
N ALA A 295 5.40 -15.08 50.21
CA ALA A 295 5.66 -14.11 51.27
C ALA A 295 5.13 -12.69 50.97
N VAL A 296 4.98 -12.34 49.69
CA VAL A 296 4.59 -11.01 49.18
C VAL A 296 3.59 -11.19 48.03
N LYS A 297 2.61 -12.08 48.23
CA LYS A 297 1.72 -12.58 47.17
C LYS A 297 1.01 -11.48 46.37
N GLN A 298 0.42 -10.49 47.04
CA GLN A 298 -0.37 -9.45 46.37
C GLN A 298 0.48 -8.64 45.37
N ASP A 299 1.66 -8.18 45.79
CA ASP A 299 2.55 -7.40 44.93
C ASP A 299 3.17 -8.27 43.83
N TYR A 300 3.45 -9.54 44.12
CA TYR A 300 3.91 -10.50 43.12
C TYR A 300 2.84 -10.76 42.03
N ASP A 301 1.58 -10.92 42.42
CA ASP A 301 0.47 -11.13 41.49
C ASP A 301 0.21 -9.86 40.65
N ALA A 302 0.35 -8.66 41.24
CA ALA A 302 0.26 -7.39 40.53
C ALA A 302 1.38 -7.25 39.46
N ALA A 303 2.62 -7.58 39.82
CA ALA A 303 3.75 -7.58 38.88
C ALA A 303 3.54 -8.56 37.71
N ASN A 304 3.00 -9.75 37.99
CA ASN A 304 2.64 -10.70 36.91
C ASN A 304 1.54 -10.19 36.01
N ALA A 305 0.56 -9.45 36.53
CA ALA A 305 -0.49 -8.86 35.70
C ALA A 305 0.09 -7.85 34.70
N VAL A 306 1.10 -7.06 35.08
CA VAL A 306 1.82 -6.16 34.16
C VAL A 306 2.60 -6.95 33.13
N LEU A 307 3.34 -7.99 33.54
CA LEU A 307 4.07 -8.86 32.63
C LEU A 307 3.15 -9.50 31.58
N ALA A 308 1.97 -9.98 31.99
CA ALA A 308 0.98 -10.56 31.08
C ALA A 308 0.44 -9.55 30.05
N LYS A 309 0.26 -8.27 30.45
CA LYS A 309 -0.08 -7.19 29.51
C LYS A 309 1.06 -6.94 28.52
N ALA A 310 2.32 -6.95 28.99
CA ALA A 310 3.49 -6.79 28.13
C ALA A 310 3.54 -7.90 27.07
N GLU A 311 3.33 -9.16 27.47
CA GLU A 311 3.28 -10.30 26.55
C GLU A 311 2.13 -10.20 25.54
N ALA A 312 0.97 -9.70 25.96
CA ALA A 312 -0.16 -9.46 25.06
C ALA A 312 0.14 -8.36 24.04
N ALA A 313 0.75 -7.24 24.48
CA ALA A 313 1.19 -6.15 23.61
C ALA A 313 2.26 -6.64 22.61
N PHE A 314 3.22 -7.45 23.06
CA PHE A 314 4.27 -8.01 22.21
C PHE A 314 3.68 -8.93 21.13
N LYS A 315 2.74 -9.82 21.49
CA LYS A 315 2.03 -10.69 20.54
C LYS A 315 1.18 -9.92 19.53
N ALA A 316 0.71 -8.73 19.91
CA ALA A 316 -0.01 -7.82 19.03
C ALA A 316 0.93 -6.90 18.21
N GLU A 317 2.25 -7.19 18.21
CA GLU A 317 3.30 -6.42 17.51
C GLU A 317 3.39 -4.95 17.95
N LYS A 318 2.85 -4.62 19.13
CA LYS A 318 2.96 -3.30 19.74
C LYS A 318 4.24 -3.19 20.56
N TYR A 319 5.37 -3.27 19.87
CA TYR A 319 6.66 -3.47 20.53
C TYR A 319 7.10 -2.32 21.46
N ASP A 320 6.77 -1.06 21.14
CA ASP A 320 7.08 0.07 22.03
C ASP A 320 6.26 0.00 23.33
N GLU A 321 4.95 -0.27 23.23
CA GLU A 321 4.07 -0.49 24.40
C GLU A 321 4.55 -1.70 25.23
N ALA A 322 4.91 -2.80 24.56
CA ALA A 322 5.46 -3.98 25.22
C ALA A 322 6.76 -3.68 25.96
N ALA A 323 7.68 -2.92 25.34
CA ALA A 323 8.94 -2.53 25.95
C ALA A 323 8.73 -1.73 27.25
N GLU A 324 7.81 -0.76 27.25
CA GLU A 324 7.45 0.02 28.44
C GLU A 324 6.89 -0.88 29.56
N LEU A 325 5.94 -1.76 29.22
CA LEU A 325 5.34 -2.69 30.17
C LEU A 325 6.34 -3.72 30.72
N TYR A 326 7.29 -4.20 29.91
CA TYR A 326 8.35 -5.08 30.39
C TYR A 326 9.28 -4.37 31.38
N GLN A 327 9.65 -3.10 31.12
CA GLN A 327 10.43 -2.30 32.07
C GLN A 327 9.67 -2.11 33.39
N GLU A 328 8.38 -1.79 33.32
CA GLU A 328 7.53 -1.66 34.51
C GLU A 328 7.47 -2.97 35.29
N ALA A 329 7.23 -4.09 34.62
CA ALA A 329 7.22 -5.42 35.26
C ALA A 329 8.55 -5.74 35.94
N ALA A 330 9.69 -5.45 35.29
CA ALA A 330 11.01 -5.65 35.87
C ALA A 330 11.20 -4.83 37.16
N VAL A 331 10.79 -3.56 37.16
CA VAL A 331 10.83 -2.69 38.35
C VAL A 331 9.95 -3.24 39.48
N GLN A 332 8.73 -3.69 39.15
CA GLN A 332 7.81 -4.25 40.15
C GLN A 332 8.35 -5.56 40.75
N PHE A 333 8.86 -6.48 39.94
CA PHE A 333 9.51 -7.69 40.44
C PHE A 333 10.75 -7.39 41.28
N GLY A 334 11.55 -6.39 40.91
CA GLY A 334 12.69 -5.94 41.72
C GLY A 334 12.28 -5.46 43.12
N LYS A 335 11.16 -4.72 43.23
CA LYS A 335 10.58 -4.31 44.53
C LYS A 335 10.07 -5.51 45.32
N VAL A 336 9.34 -6.40 44.67
CA VAL A 336 8.82 -7.64 45.29
C VAL A 336 9.96 -8.52 45.83
N ARG A 337 11.04 -8.65 45.07
CA ARG A 337 12.28 -9.34 45.48
C ARG A 337 12.87 -8.71 46.75
N GLN A 338 12.98 -7.38 46.78
CA GLN A 338 13.54 -6.67 47.94
C GLN A 338 12.71 -6.90 49.22
N VAL A 339 11.37 -6.79 49.13
CA VAL A 339 10.49 -7.03 50.28
C VAL A 339 10.57 -8.50 50.74
N ALA A 340 10.61 -9.45 49.80
CA ALA A 340 10.77 -10.86 50.12
C ALA A 340 12.10 -11.15 50.83
N ALA A 341 13.20 -10.54 50.38
CA ALA A 341 14.51 -10.64 51.01
C ALA A 341 14.47 -10.14 52.47
N GLN A 342 13.86 -8.98 52.71
CA GLN A 342 13.71 -8.41 54.05
C GLN A 342 12.90 -9.31 54.97
N LYS A 343 11.76 -9.83 54.51
CA LYS A 343 10.93 -10.78 55.29
C LYS A 343 11.69 -12.05 55.62
N ARG A 344 12.47 -12.58 54.67
CA ARG A 344 13.30 -13.75 54.89
C ARG A 344 14.37 -13.49 55.96
N GLN A 345 15.08 -12.37 55.87
CA GLN A 345 16.07 -11.99 56.87
C GLN A 345 15.45 -11.87 58.27
N GLN A 346 14.30 -11.20 58.40
CA GLN A 346 13.60 -11.09 59.68
C GLN A 346 13.18 -12.45 60.25
N ALA A 347 12.75 -13.37 59.39
CA ALA A 347 12.41 -14.73 59.79
C ALA A 347 13.64 -15.51 60.26
N GLU A 348 14.78 -15.39 59.55
CA GLU A 348 16.05 -16.02 59.92
C GLU A 348 16.56 -15.48 61.28
N GLU A 349 16.49 -14.17 61.50
CA GLU A 349 16.83 -13.54 62.79
C GLU A 349 15.91 -14.01 63.93
N ALA A 350 14.59 -14.14 63.66
CA ALA A 350 13.64 -14.63 64.64
C ALA A 350 13.88 -16.10 65.01
N LEU A 351 14.20 -16.95 64.02
CA LEU A 351 14.55 -18.35 64.25
C LEU A 351 15.84 -18.50 65.05
N GLN A 352 16.87 -17.70 64.74
CA GLN A 352 18.11 -17.69 65.52
C GLN A 352 17.88 -17.28 66.98
N LYS A 353 17.08 -16.24 67.22
CA LYS A 353 16.70 -15.81 68.57
C LYS A 353 15.92 -16.89 69.31
N ALA A 354 14.97 -17.55 68.64
CA ALA A 354 14.21 -18.64 69.21
C ALA A 354 15.10 -19.83 69.58
N GLN A 355 16.03 -20.22 68.69
CA GLN A 355 16.97 -21.31 68.94
C GLN A 355 17.90 -21.01 70.12
N ALA A 356 18.44 -19.78 70.20
CA ALA A 356 19.25 -19.35 71.34
C ALA A 356 18.47 -19.39 72.67
N GLY A 357 17.20 -18.97 72.64
CA GLY A 357 16.31 -19.05 73.81
C GLY A 357 16.00 -20.48 74.26
N ILE A 358 15.80 -21.41 73.33
CA ILE A 358 15.63 -22.84 73.64
C ILE A 358 16.89 -23.38 74.31
N THR A 359 18.07 -23.15 73.72
CA THR A 359 19.34 -23.64 74.28
C THR A 359 19.63 -23.05 75.68
N ALA A 360 19.38 -21.76 75.90
CA ALA A 360 19.57 -21.13 77.22
C ALA A 360 18.60 -21.71 78.27
N THR A 361 17.37 -22.03 77.87
CA THR A 361 16.37 -22.65 78.74
C THR A 361 16.78 -24.09 79.10
N GLU A 362 17.23 -24.87 78.11
CA GLU A 362 17.73 -26.23 78.31
C GLU A 362 18.96 -26.28 79.23
N GLU A 363 19.90 -25.34 79.09
CA GLU A 363 21.04 -25.22 80.00
C GLU A 363 20.60 -24.85 81.42
N SER A 364 19.66 -23.93 81.57
CA SER A 364 19.16 -23.52 82.88
C SER A 364 18.43 -24.67 83.59
N ALA A 365 17.61 -25.42 82.85
CA ALA A 365 16.94 -26.61 83.36
C ALA A 365 17.93 -27.70 83.79
N ARG A 366 19.01 -27.91 83.02
CA ARG A 366 20.07 -28.87 83.37
C ARG A 366 20.77 -28.48 84.67
N ARG A 367 21.17 -27.22 84.82
CA ARG A 367 21.78 -26.71 86.06
C ARG A 367 20.83 -26.83 87.25
N ALA A 368 19.54 -26.57 87.06
CA ALA A 368 18.54 -26.74 88.12
C ALA A 368 18.40 -28.22 88.56
N ASN A 369 18.42 -29.16 87.62
CA ASN A 369 18.40 -30.60 87.93
C ASN A 369 19.67 -31.07 88.65
N GLU A 370 20.85 -30.56 88.28
CA GLU A 370 22.10 -30.84 88.98
C GLU A 370 22.06 -30.37 90.44
N ILE A 371 21.49 -29.19 90.70
CA ILE A 371 21.30 -28.67 92.06
C ILE A 371 20.32 -29.54 92.88
N LEU A 372 19.21 -29.97 92.26
CA LEU A 372 18.20 -30.81 92.93
C LEU A 372 18.71 -32.23 93.24
N GLN A 373 19.60 -32.80 92.42
CA GLN A 373 20.21 -34.11 92.68
C GLN A 373 21.40 -34.05 93.66
N GLY A 374 22.14 -32.93 93.68
CA GLY A 374 23.23 -32.71 94.63
C GLY A 374 22.79 -32.35 96.05
N GLY A 375 21.55 -31.91 96.25
CA GLY A 375 20.96 -31.58 97.55
C GLY A 375 20.31 -32.75 98.32
N ALA A 376 20.42 -33.98 97.81
CA ALA A 376 19.80 -35.18 98.38
C ALA A 376 20.79 -36.11 99.12
N GLN A 377 21.95 -35.60 99.57
CA GLN A 377 22.91 -36.34 100.40
C GLN A 377 22.76 -36.03 101.87
#